data_AF-A0A5B7JTQ1-F1
#
_entry.id   AF-A0A5B7JTQ1-F1
#
_cell.length_a   1.000
_cell.length_b   1.000
_cell.length_c   1.000
_cell.angle_alpha   90.00
_cell.angle_beta   90.00
_cell.angle_gamma   90.00
#
_symmetry.space_group_name_H-M   'P 1'
#
loop_
_entity.id
_entity.type
_entity.pdbx_description
1 polymer ?
#
loop_
_entity_poly.entity_id
_entity_poly.type
_entity_poly.pdbx_seq_one_letter_code
_entity_poly.pdbx_strand_id
1 'polypeptide(L)'
;MRVSKDDVLREVWKSVAVPSIMYGMHVIAWNESEFDKLEEGQNRIGRMALNAPKYTAVEALRGDMGWSSFRERLVKATLRYKVRLERMDDERIVRKVYLWNESGSQWRKRCKRMTEGSGLQVVWG
;
A
#
# COMPACT_ATOMS: atom_id res chain seq x y z
N MET A 1 -17.03 -4.30 27.73
CA MET A 1 -16.23 -4.97 26.69
C MET A 1 -14.77 -4.83 27.09
N ARG A 2 -14.10 -5.90 27.57
CA ARG A 2 -12.67 -5.84 27.89
C ARG A 2 -11.91 -5.98 26.58
N VAL A 3 -11.20 -4.92 26.18
CA VAL A 3 -10.33 -4.94 25.01
C VAL A 3 -9.13 -5.82 25.37
N SER A 4 -8.87 -6.89 24.61
CA SER A 4 -7.66 -7.70 24.82
C SER A 4 -6.44 -6.84 24.49
N LYS A 5 -5.28 -7.10 25.11
CA LYS A 5 -4.02 -6.43 24.75
C LYS A 5 -3.72 -6.54 23.24
N ASP A 6 -4.14 -7.66 22.67
CA ASP A 6 -4.01 -8.03 21.27
C ASP A 6 -4.84 -7.13 20.35
N ASP A 7 -6.06 -6.80 20.77
CA ASP A 7 -6.95 -5.86 20.07
C ASP A 7 -6.37 -4.45 20.10
N VAL A 8 -5.83 -4.01 21.25
CA VAL A 8 -5.18 -2.69 21.35
C VAL A 8 -3.99 -2.61 20.39
N LEU A 9 -3.14 -3.63 20.36
CA LEU A 9 -1.98 -3.64 19.46
C LEU A 9 -2.40 -3.61 17.98
N ARG A 10 -3.41 -4.39 17.63
CA ARG A 10 -3.99 -4.42 16.27
C ARG A 10 -4.52 -3.05 15.86
N GLU A 11 -5.28 -2.39 16.74
CA GLU A 11 -5.88 -1.09 16.44
C GLU A 11 -4.83 0.03 16.37
N VAL A 12 -3.85 0.05 17.28
CA VAL A 12 -2.74 1.02 17.22
C VAL A 12 -1.93 0.84 15.93
N TRP A 13 -1.64 -0.40 15.54
CA TRP A 13 -0.94 -0.68 14.29
C TRP A 13 -1.73 -0.17 13.07
N LYS A 14 -3.03 -0.49 12.99
CA LYS A 14 -3.89 -0.08 11.87
C LYS A 14 -4.11 1.43 11.79
N SER A 15 -4.32 2.09 12.93
CA SER A 15 -4.74 3.51 12.98
C SER A 15 -3.57 4.49 12.99
N VAL A 16 -2.41 4.11 13.54
CA VAL A 16 -1.28 5.03 13.73
C VAL A 16 -0.10 4.63 12.86
N ALA A 17 0.38 3.40 13.00
CA ALA A 17 1.63 2.98 12.35
C ALA A 17 1.46 2.87 10.83
N VAL A 18 0.42 2.18 10.35
CA VAL A 18 0.20 1.96 8.92
C VAL A 18 0.04 3.28 8.15
N PRO A 19 -0.78 4.26 8.57
CA PRO A 19 -0.88 5.54 7.86
C PRO A 19 0.42 6.33 7.85
N SER A 20 1.17 6.33 8.96
CA SER A 20 2.45 7.05 9.08
C SER A 20 3.50 6.46 8.13
N ILE A 21 3.60 5.13 8.09
CA ILE A 21 4.50 4.41 7.17
C ILE A 21 4.07 4.67 5.72
N MET A 22 2.78 4.53 5.41
CA MET A 22 2.25 4.76 4.06
C MET A 22 2.53 6.18 3.56
N TYR A 23 2.44 7.19 4.44
CA TYR A 23 2.82 8.55 4.09
C TYR A 23 4.30 8.64 3.70
N GLY A 24 5.21 8.11 4.52
CA GLY A 24 6.64 8.05 4.21
C GLY A 24 6.92 7.28 2.91
N MET A 25 6.13 6.25 2.62
CA MET A 25 6.23 5.47 1.39
C MET A 25 5.90 6.22 0.11
N HIS A 26 5.05 7.24 0.20
CA HIS A 26 4.72 8.08 -0.95
C HIS A 26 5.74 9.20 -1.19
N VAL A 27 6.50 9.58 -0.18
CA VAL A 27 7.48 10.67 -0.25
C VAL A 27 8.87 10.17 -0.65
N ILE A 28 9.28 9.00 -0.13
CA ILE A 28 10.63 8.46 -0.30
C ILE A 28 10.64 7.41 -1.43
N ALA A 29 11.76 7.28 -2.15
CA ALA A 29 11.96 6.16 -3.08
C ALA A 29 12.44 4.92 -2.31
N TRP A 30 11.67 3.83 -2.39
CA TRP A 30 11.94 2.58 -1.67
C TRP A 30 12.53 1.51 -2.60
N ASN A 31 13.48 0.76 -2.07
CA ASN A 31 14.05 -0.44 -2.69
C ASN A 31 13.26 -1.70 -2.29
N GLU A 32 13.30 -2.75 -3.12
CA GLU A 32 12.59 -4.01 -2.83
C GLU A 32 13.01 -4.63 -1.49
N SER A 33 14.31 -4.58 -1.15
CA SER A 33 14.81 -5.08 0.13
C SER A 33 14.28 -4.35 1.35
N GLU A 34 13.91 -3.07 1.21
CA GLU A 34 13.31 -2.28 2.29
C GLU A 34 11.83 -2.63 2.45
N PHE A 35 11.13 -2.94 1.35
CA PHE A 35 9.77 -3.49 1.41
C PHE A 35 9.73 -4.83 2.15
N ASP A 36 10.66 -5.73 1.84
CA ASP A 36 10.69 -7.05 2.47
C ASP A 36 10.91 -6.94 3.98
N LYS A 37 11.84 -6.08 4.42
CA LYS A 37 12.04 -5.77 5.85
C LYS A 37 10.79 -5.18 6.51
N LEU A 38 10.05 -4.34 5.79
CA LEU A 38 8.81 -3.74 6.28
C LEU A 38 7.70 -4.80 6.45
N GLU A 39 7.57 -5.71 5.49
CA GLU A 39 6.65 -6.85 5.56
C GLU A 39 7.02 -7.82 6.70
N GLU A 40 8.31 -8.11 6.88
CA GLU A 40 8.80 -8.89 8.02
C GLU A 40 8.42 -8.24 9.36
N GLY A 41 8.56 -6.90 9.45
CA GLY A 41 8.13 -6.12 10.61
C GLY A 41 6.63 -6.26 10.88
N GLN A 42 5.78 -6.10 9.85
CA GLN A 42 4.33 -6.31 9.98
C GLN A 42 4.02 -7.73 10.46
N ASN A 43 4.67 -8.74 9.88
CA ASN A 43 4.45 -10.14 10.23
C ASN A 43 4.88 -10.45 11.68
N ARG A 44 5.95 -9.82 12.17
CA ARG A 44 6.37 -9.94 13.57
C ARG A 44 5.33 -9.38 14.53
N ILE A 45 4.74 -8.23 14.19
CA ILE A 45 3.69 -7.61 15.01
C ILE A 45 2.40 -8.43 14.96
N GLY A 46 2.05 -8.99 13.81
CA GLY A 46 0.91 -9.92 13.68
C GLY A 46 1.07 -11.14 14.57
N ARG A 47 2.28 -11.73 14.62
CA ARG A 47 2.57 -12.85 15.54
C ARG A 47 2.48 -12.44 17.01
N MET A 48 3.00 -11.26 17.36
CA MET A 48 2.90 -10.75 18.73
C MET A 48 1.45 -10.50 19.15
N ALA A 49 0.63 -9.94 18.26
CA ALA A 49 -0.78 -9.69 18.53
C ALA A 49 -1.59 -10.98 18.66
N LEU A 50 -1.28 -12.02 17.88
CA LEU A 50 -2.03 -13.30 17.93
C LEU A 50 -1.40 -14.32 18.88
N ASN A 51 -0.34 -13.95 19.60
CA ASN A 51 0.52 -14.87 20.36
C ASN A 51 0.89 -16.13 19.57
N ALA A 52 1.17 -15.96 18.27
CA ALA A 52 1.33 -17.04 17.32
C ALA A 52 2.79 -17.54 17.27
N PRO A 53 3.01 -18.86 17.08
CA PRO A 53 4.35 -19.41 16.90
C PRO A 53 5.11 -18.82 15.71
N LYS A 54 6.44 -18.95 15.72
CA LYS A 54 7.31 -18.47 14.63
C LYS A 54 6.97 -19.09 13.26
N TYR A 55 6.55 -20.36 13.27
CA TYR A 55 6.24 -21.16 12.08
C TYR A 55 4.81 -20.96 11.55
N THR A 56 4.01 -20.08 12.15
CA THR A 56 2.67 -19.77 11.63
C THR A 56 2.76 -19.16 10.24
N ALA A 57 1.94 -19.68 9.33
CA ALA A 57 1.83 -19.21 7.97
C ALA A 57 1.46 -17.71 7.92
N VAL A 58 2.16 -16.94 7.10
CA VAL A 58 1.94 -15.49 6.95
C VAL A 58 0.54 -15.19 6.42
N GLU A 59 0.03 -16.01 5.51
CA GLU A 59 -1.32 -15.84 4.95
C GLU A 59 -2.41 -16.04 6.01
N ALA A 60 -2.24 -16.99 6.93
CA ALA A 60 -3.15 -17.17 8.06
C ALA A 60 -3.12 -15.96 9.01
N LEU A 61 -1.92 -15.47 9.35
CA LEU A 61 -1.76 -14.26 10.18
C LEU A 61 -2.44 -13.04 9.53
N ARG A 62 -2.28 -12.86 8.22
CA ARG A 62 -2.91 -11.75 7.48
C ARG A 62 -4.44 -11.90 7.43
N GLY A 63 -4.95 -13.11 7.23
CA GLY A 63 -6.37 -13.42 7.27
C GLY A 63 -7.00 -13.08 8.61
N ASP A 64 -6.44 -13.60 9.71
CA ASP A 64 -6.96 -13.38 11.06
C ASP A 64 -6.87 -11.91 11.49
N MET A 65 -5.77 -11.23 11.15
CA MET A 65 -5.62 -9.80 11.45
C MET A 65 -6.49 -8.91 10.54
N GLY A 66 -6.90 -9.42 9.38
CA GLY A 66 -7.53 -8.64 8.31
C GLY A 66 -6.58 -7.56 7.79
N TRP A 67 -5.34 -7.95 7.49
CA TRP A 67 -4.29 -7.06 7.01
C TRP A 67 -3.94 -7.33 5.56
N SER A 68 -3.88 -6.27 4.75
CA SER A 68 -3.25 -6.30 3.43
C SER A 68 -1.73 -6.11 3.52
N SER A 69 -1.00 -6.49 2.47
CA SER A 69 0.42 -6.16 2.34
C SER A 69 0.62 -4.64 2.11
N PHE A 70 1.76 -4.10 2.55
CA PHE A 70 2.16 -2.74 2.22
C PHE A 70 2.32 -2.54 0.72
N ARG A 71 2.77 -3.57 -0.01
CA ARG A 71 2.86 -3.54 -1.47
C ARG A 71 1.48 -3.34 -2.10
N GLU A 72 0.47 -4.12 -1.71
CA GLU A 72 -0.90 -3.94 -2.18
C GLU A 72 -1.45 -2.55 -1.86
N ARG A 73 -1.22 -2.06 -0.64
CA ARG A 73 -1.67 -0.72 -0.23
C ARG A 73 -1.06 0.36 -1.11
N LEU A 74 0.25 0.28 -1.38
CA LEU A 74 0.96 1.22 -2.22
C LEU A 74 0.46 1.18 -3.67
N VAL A 75 0.31 -0.01 -4.24
CA VAL A 75 -0.22 -0.19 -5.60
C VAL A 75 -1.62 0.42 -5.69
N LYS A 76 -2.50 0.08 -4.75
CA LYS A 76 -3.86 0.60 -4.70
C LYS A 76 -3.91 2.12 -4.57
N ALA A 77 -3.08 2.70 -3.70
CA ALA A 77 -3.01 4.15 -3.52
C ALA A 77 -2.50 4.86 -4.79
N THR A 78 -1.46 4.31 -5.43
CA THR A 78 -0.87 4.86 -6.65
C THR A 78 -1.85 4.81 -7.82
N LEU A 79 -2.52 3.68 -8.04
CA LEU A 79 -3.50 3.52 -9.11
C LEU A 79 -4.74 4.38 -8.87
N ARG A 80 -5.23 4.49 -7.63
CA ARG A 80 -6.34 5.42 -7.30
C ARG A 80 -5.97 6.87 -7.57
N TYR A 81 -4.74 7.26 -7.24
CA TYR A 81 -4.25 8.60 -7.54
C TYR A 81 -4.19 8.84 -9.06
N LYS A 82 -3.70 7.88 -9.84
CA LYS A 82 -3.71 7.96 -11.31
C LYS A 82 -5.12 8.15 -11.87
N VAL A 83 -6.07 7.31 -11.46
CA VAL A 83 -7.47 7.43 -11.90
C VAL A 83 -8.07 8.78 -11.51
N ARG A 84 -7.73 9.31 -10.32
CA ARG A 84 -8.15 10.65 -9.90
C ARG A 84 -7.58 11.73 -10.82
N LEU A 85 -6.31 11.64 -11.23
CA LEU A 85 -5.69 12.57 -12.17
C LEU A 85 -6.33 12.49 -13.57
N GLU A 86 -6.70 11.29 -14.00
CA GLU A 86 -7.37 11.08 -15.30
C GLU A 86 -8.77 11.69 -15.36
N ARG A 87 -9.50 11.66 -14.24
CA ARG A 87 -10.86 12.20 -14.12
C ARG A 87 -10.90 13.66 -13.65
N MET A 88 -9.75 14.26 -13.42
CA MET A 88 -9.67 15.64 -12.92
C MET A 88 -9.89 16.63 -14.06
N ASP A 89 -10.60 17.72 -13.77
CA ASP A 89 -10.83 18.82 -14.69
C ASP A 89 -9.51 19.46 -15.17
N ASP A 90 -9.45 19.81 -16.47
CA ASP A 90 -8.25 20.32 -17.14
C ASP A 90 -7.83 21.72 -16.69
N GLU A 91 -8.72 22.48 -16.01
CA GLU A 91 -8.36 23.77 -15.43
C GLU A 91 -7.43 23.62 -14.21
N ARG A 92 -7.47 22.46 -13.53
CA ARG A 92 -6.64 22.19 -12.35
C ARG A 92 -5.16 22.08 -12.72
N ILE A 93 -4.31 22.79 -11.98
CA ILE A 93 -2.85 22.77 -12.18
C ILE A 93 -2.29 21.34 -12.15
N VAL A 94 -2.78 20.49 -11.24
CA VAL A 94 -2.31 19.11 -11.11
C VAL A 94 -2.59 18.28 -12.38
N ARG A 95 -3.74 18.51 -13.03
CA ARG A 95 -4.10 17.87 -14.31
C ARG A 95 -3.21 18.38 -15.44
N LYS A 96 -2.95 19.68 -15.51
CA LYS A 96 -2.03 20.27 -16.49
C LYS A 96 -0.61 19.71 -16.36
N VAL A 97 -0.10 19.56 -15.13
CA VAL A 97 1.20 18.94 -14.86
C VAL A 97 1.21 17.46 -15.27
N TYR A 98 0.11 16.74 -14.99
CA TYR A 98 -0.03 15.35 -15.42
C TYR A 98 0.04 15.22 -16.94
N LEU A 99 -0.74 16.01 -17.69
CA LEU A 99 -0.75 16.02 -19.16
C LEU A 99 0.61 16.43 -19.74
N TRP A 100 1.27 17.42 -19.14
CA TRP A 100 2.62 17.83 -19.54
C TRP A 100 3.65 16.71 -19.38
N ASN A 101 3.53 15.90 -18.33
CA ASN A 101 4.45 14.80 -18.01
C ASN A 101 3.99 13.42 -18.56
N GLU A 102 2.90 13.37 -19.32
CA GLU A 102 2.30 12.12 -19.82
C GLU A 102 3.14 11.46 -20.93
N SER A 103 3.86 12.30 -21.68
CA SER A 103 4.73 11.93 -22.80
C SER A 103 6.06 11.36 -22.31
N GLY A 104 6.04 10.12 -21.80
CA GLY A 104 7.24 9.31 -21.57
C GLY A 104 7.70 9.13 -20.13
N SER A 105 6.93 9.58 -19.13
CA SER A 105 7.35 9.43 -17.74
C SER A 105 7.53 7.96 -17.30
N GLN A 106 8.61 7.72 -16.53
CA GLN A 106 8.87 6.43 -15.89
C GLN A 106 7.73 6.04 -14.93
N TRP A 107 7.04 7.04 -14.37
CA TRP A 107 5.89 6.84 -13.50
C TRP A 107 4.70 6.19 -14.24
N ARG A 108 4.42 6.60 -15.48
CA ARG A 108 3.39 5.95 -16.32
C ARG A 108 3.73 4.48 -16.58
N LYS A 109 4.98 4.18 -16.97
CA LYS A 109 5.46 2.81 -17.17
C LYS A 109 5.33 1.97 -15.90
N ARG A 110 5.65 2.56 -14.74
CA ARG A 110 5.46 1.93 -13.43
C ARG A 110 3.99 1.64 -13.13
N CYS A 111 3.09 2.58 -13.37
CA CYS A 111 1.65 2.36 -13.19
C CYS A 111 1.11 1.26 -14.12
N LYS A 112 1.57 1.21 -15.37
CA LYS A 112 1.22 0.15 -16.31
C LYS A 112 1.65 -1.24 -15.79
N ARG A 113 2.91 -1.37 -15.37
CA ARG A 113 3.43 -2.62 -14.75
C ARG A 113 2.64 -3.04 -13.51
N MET A 114 2.29 -2.08 -12.63
CA MET A 114 1.47 -2.37 -11.45
C MET A 114 0.07 -2.85 -11.80
N THR A 115 -0.52 -2.32 -12.87
CA THR A 115 -1.85 -2.68 -13.36
C THR A 115 -1.85 -4.09 -13.94
N GLU A 116 -0.90 -4.37 -14.83
CA GLU A 116 -0.67 -5.70 -15.43
C GLU A 116 -0.41 -6.75 -14.34
N GLY A 117 0.48 -6.45 -13.39
CA GLY A 117 0.82 -7.36 -12.28
C GLY A 117 -0.32 -7.58 -11.27
N SER A 118 -1.33 -6.71 -11.24
CA SER A 118 -2.51 -6.87 -10.39
C SER A 118 -3.66 -7.60 -11.11
N GLY A 119 -3.49 -7.98 -12.38
CA GLY A 119 -4.55 -8.58 -13.20
C GLY A 119 -5.72 -7.63 -13.51
N LEU A 120 -5.54 -6.33 -13.30
CA LEU A 120 -6.59 -5.33 -13.55
C LEU A 120 -6.59 -5.00 -15.05
N GLN A 121 -7.68 -5.30 -15.77
CA GLN A 121 -7.89 -4.75 -17.11
C GLN A 121 -8.39 -3.31 -16.97
N VAL A 122 -7.46 -2.34 -17.07
CA VAL A 122 -7.83 -0.93 -17.11
C VAL A 122 -7.68 -0.45 -18.54
N VAL A 123 -8.80 -0.06 -19.15
CA VAL A 123 -8.83 0.64 -20.44
C VAL A 123 -8.37 2.07 -20.16
N TRP A 124 -7.11 2.35 -20.48
CA TRP A 124 -6.55 3.70 -20.40
C TRP A 124 -6.89 4.41 -21.73
N GLY A 125 -7.77 5.42 -21.66
CA GLY A 125 -8.11 6.30 -22.77
C GLY A 125 -7.25 7.55 -22.75
#